data_AF-A0A1D8B1K3-F1
#
_entry.id   AF-A0A1D8B1K3-F1
#
_cell.length_a   1.000
_cell.length_b   1.000
_cell.length_c   1.000
_cell.angle_alpha   90.00
_cell.angle_beta   90.00
_cell.angle_gamma   90.00
#
_symmetry.space_group_name_H-M   'P 1'
#
loop_
_entity.id
_entity.type
_entity.pdbx_description
1 polymer ?
#
loop_
_entity_poly.entity_id
_entity_poly.type
_entity_poly.pdbx_seq_one_letter_code
_entity_poly.pdbx_strand_id
1 'polypeptide(L)'
;MSDARAQLLDRIEQLHLDDEHQQIIALIEAQNDFTSDYDLASLLARAYNNYAQPHMDTYHDLLRRAVDLLRGVETEGLSDPKWHYRIGYALYFLDREDEALIYLRQAQALDPTDTAVTDLIDSCHRSLTARTELIPITTQSIADYFDDRGWNYNLDDNTLLTGFTEGVYRLRKETDTDDLSLWGALRTDAPMDLRPRLVETCNDWNNSTRWPKTHVVTLDDGTVRICAEQYLTTHFGMTRAQLSMAVARFIDTSEQFFSHIVERFPSLARPPRED
;
A
#
# COMPACT_ATOMS: atom_id res chain seq x y z
N MET A 1 38.41 -12.35 26.33
CA MET A 1 37.02 -12.44 25.84
C MET A 1 36.38 -11.06 25.64
N SER A 2 36.68 -10.02 26.44
CA SER A 2 36.05 -8.68 26.23
C SER A 2 36.49 -7.96 24.95
N ASP A 3 37.73 -8.14 24.49
CA ASP A 3 38.26 -7.47 23.29
C ASP A 3 37.59 -7.97 21.99
N ALA A 4 37.37 -9.27 21.85
CA ALA A 4 36.67 -9.85 20.71
C ALA A 4 35.20 -9.42 20.63
N ARG A 5 34.52 -9.29 21.79
CA ARG A 5 33.14 -8.77 21.83
C ARG A 5 33.10 -7.31 21.42
N ALA A 6 34.00 -6.48 21.94
CA ALA A 6 34.07 -5.07 21.58
C ALA A 6 34.31 -4.89 20.08
N GLN A 7 35.27 -5.64 19.50
CA GLN A 7 35.54 -5.61 18.06
C GLN A 7 34.33 -6.04 17.21
N LEU A 8 33.56 -7.04 17.67
CA LEU A 8 32.32 -7.45 17.00
C LEU A 8 31.29 -6.32 17.01
N LEU A 9 31.05 -5.69 18.17
CA LEU A 9 30.08 -4.61 18.30
C LEU A 9 30.50 -3.37 17.48
N ASP A 10 31.78 -3.00 17.50
CA ASP A 10 32.33 -1.91 16.68
C ASP A 10 32.15 -2.21 15.19
N ARG A 11 32.35 -3.47 14.78
CA ARG A 11 32.14 -3.88 13.39
C ARG A 11 30.67 -3.80 12.99
N ILE A 12 29.75 -4.22 13.86
CA ILE A 12 28.30 -4.12 13.62
C ILE A 12 27.90 -2.65 13.47
N GLU A 13 28.42 -1.76 14.31
CA GLU A 13 28.09 -0.34 14.23
C GLU A 13 28.65 0.30 12.96
N GLN A 14 29.88 -0.04 12.56
CA GLN A 14 30.42 0.44 11.28
C GLN A 14 29.56 -0.01 10.10
N LEU A 15 29.18 -1.30 10.06
CA LEU A 15 28.29 -1.81 9.01
C LEU A 15 26.91 -1.13 9.05
N HIS A 16 26.43 -0.72 10.21
CA HIS A 16 25.17 0.01 10.33
C HIS A 16 25.28 1.42 9.73
N LEU A 17 26.38 2.12 9.98
CA LEU A 17 26.67 3.43 9.40
C LEU A 17 26.87 3.37 7.88
N ASP A 18 27.34 2.22 7.37
CA ASP A 18 27.54 1.97 5.94
C ASP A 18 26.26 1.44 5.25
N ASP A 19 25.12 1.36 5.96
CA ASP A 19 23.84 0.78 5.50
C ASP A 19 23.93 -0.71 5.05
N GLU A 20 24.95 -1.42 5.50
CA GLU A 20 25.24 -2.82 5.16
C GLU A 20 24.45 -3.82 6.04
N HIS A 21 23.13 -3.63 6.12
CA HIS A 21 22.28 -4.37 7.07
C HIS A 21 22.24 -5.88 6.83
N GLN A 22 22.34 -6.33 5.57
CA GLN A 22 22.44 -7.75 5.24
C GLN A 22 23.70 -8.40 5.83
N GLN A 23 24.83 -7.67 5.83
CA GLN A 23 26.07 -8.16 6.40
C GLN A 23 26.00 -8.23 7.93
N ILE A 24 25.31 -7.29 8.58
CA ILE A 24 25.04 -7.35 10.02
C ILE A 24 24.25 -8.60 10.38
N ILE A 25 23.19 -8.90 9.62
CA ILE A 25 22.37 -10.10 9.83
C ILE A 25 23.25 -11.35 9.78
N ALA A 26 24.00 -11.52 8.69
CA ALA A 26 24.88 -12.68 8.52
C ALA A 26 25.96 -12.78 9.62
N LEU A 27 26.51 -11.64 10.04
CA LEU A 27 27.55 -11.58 11.07
C LEU A 27 27.03 -12.00 12.45
N ILE A 28 25.83 -11.56 12.83
CA ILE A 28 25.23 -11.89 14.13
C ILE A 28 24.69 -13.32 14.15
N GLU A 29 24.02 -13.76 13.09
CA GLU A 29 23.48 -15.14 12.98
C GLU A 29 24.58 -16.21 13.01
N ALA A 30 25.82 -15.85 12.68
CA ALA A 30 26.98 -16.74 12.80
C ALA A 30 27.53 -16.90 14.23
N GLN A 31 27.08 -16.08 15.18
CA GLN A 31 27.48 -16.19 16.58
C GLN A 31 26.68 -17.28 17.29
N ASN A 32 27.22 -17.83 18.38
CA ASN A 32 26.44 -18.70 19.27
C ASN A 32 25.59 -17.83 20.23
N ASP A 33 24.45 -18.36 20.67
CA ASP A 33 23.57 -17.77 21.69
C ASP A 33 23.09 -16.33 21.40
N PHE A 34 23.17 -15.87 20.14
CA PHE A 34 22.80 -14.51 19.74
C PHE A 34 21.35 -14.14 20.06
N THR A 35 20.46 -15.14 20.16
CA THR A 35 19.04 -14.95 20.50
C THR A 35 18.81 -14.66 21.98
N SER A 36 19.75 -15.04 22.85
CA SER A 36 19.68 -14.85 24.30
C SER A 36 20.61 -13.75 24.81
N ASP A 37 21.55 -13.30 23.99
CA ASP A 37 22.37 -12.13 24.25
C ASP A 37 21.61 -10.84 23.91
N TYR A 38 21.31 -10.02 24.91
CA TYR A 38 20.51 -8.81 24.74
C TYR A 38 21.05 -7.86 23.66
N ASP A 39 22.35 -7.57 23.65
CA ASP A 39 22.93 -6.64 22.69
C ASP A 39 22.82 -7.20 21.26
N LEU A 40 23.18 -8.47 21.07
CA LEU A 40 23.14 -9.10 19.75
C LEU A 40 21.71 -9.27 19.23
N ALA A 41 20.77 -9.71 20.07
CA ALA A 41 19.36 -9.84 19.71
C ALA A 41 18.76 -8.47 19.32
N SER A 42 19.06 -7.42 20.09
CA SER A 42 18.57 -6.06 19.85
C SER A 42 19.16 -5.44 18.57
N LEU A 43 20.46 -5.66 18.32
CA LEU A 43 21.13 -5.20 17.09
C LEU A 43 20.69 -5.99 15.85
N LEU A 44 20.46 -7.29 15.98
CA LEU A 44 19.93 -8.11 14.88
C LEU A 44 18.50 -7.70 14.52
N ALA A 45 17.65 -7.43 15.51
CA ALA A 45 16.31 -6.90 15.26
C ALA A 45 16.34 -5.54 14.54
N ARG A 46 17.27 -4.64 14.92
CA ARG A 46 17.50 -3.38 14.18
C ARG A 46 17.88 -3.67 12.72
N ALA A 47 18.78 -4.61 12.49
CA ALA A 47 19.23 -4.94 11.15
C ALA A 47 18.10 -5.55 10.29
N TYR A 48 17.27 -6.43 10.86
CA TYR A 48 16.08 -6.94 10.18
C TYR A 48 15.08 -5.83 9.83
N ASN A 49 14.79 -4.93 10.77
CA ASN A 49 13.88 -3.80 10.53
C ASN A 49 14.33 -2.94 9.35
N ASN A 50 15.62 -2.63 9.27
CA ASN A 50 16.14 -1.79 8.20
C ASN A 50 16.31 -2.55 6.87
N TYR A 51 16.62 -3.84 6.91
CA TYR A 51 16.81 -4.66 5.70
C TYR A 51 15.47 -5.03 5.04
N ALA A 52 14.38 -5.15 5.81
CA ALA A 52 13.08 -5.52 5.30
C ALA A 52 12.53 -4.44 4.34
N GLN A 53 12.37 -4.80 3.05
CA GLN A 53 11.76 -3.92 2.04
C GLN A 53 10.41 -4.49 1.54
N PRO A 54 9.36 -3.67 1.32
CA PRO A 54 8.02 -4.14 0.97
C PRO A 54 7.93 -5.02 -0.28
N HIS A 55 8.87 -4.88 -1.22
CA HIS A 55 8.93 -5.66 -2.45
C HIS A 55 9.57 -7.06 -2.26
N MET A 56 10.07 -7.39 -1.07
CA MET A 56 10.69 -8.69 -0.79
C MET A 56 9.63 -9.69 -0.34
N ASP A 57 9.68 -10.92 -0.87
CA ASP A 57 8.83 -12.02 -0.39
C ASP A 57 9.05 -12.30 1.11
N THR A 58 10.27 -12.06 1.60
CA THR A 58 10.65 -12.25 3.00
C THR A 58 10.32 -11.07 3.92
N TYR A 59 9.72 -9.99 3.41
CA TYR A 59 9.50 -8.75 4.14
C TYR A 59 8.85 -8.97 5.53
N HIS A 60 7.70 -9.62 5.55
CA HIS A 60 6.97 -9.87 6.79
C HIS A 60 7.71 -10.89 7.70
N ASP A 61 8.46 -11.82 7.13
CA ASP A 61 9.23 -12.81 7.92
C ASP A 61 10.38 -12.15 8.68
N LEU A 62 11.08 -11.21 8.04
CA LEU A 62 12.16 -10.45 8.66
C LEU A 62 11.64 -9.61 9.84
N LEU A 63 10.51 -8.91 9.64
CA LEU A 63 9.88 -8.12 10.71
C LEU A 63 9.36 -9.00 11.85
N ARG A 64 8.78 -10.17 11.56
CA ARG A 64 8.36 -11.14 12.58
C ARG A 64 9.56 -11.63 13.41
N ARG A 65 10.69 -11.95 12.76
CA ARG A 65 11.92 -12.34 13.45
C ARG A 65 12.45 -11.23 14.35
N ALA A 66 12.38 -9.96 13.92
CA ALA A 66 12.75 -8.83 14.76
C ALA A 66 11.90 -8.76 16.04
N VAL A 67 10.57 -8.92 15.92
CA VAL A 67 9.65 -8.97 17.08
C VAL A 67 9.97 -10.15 18.00
N ASP A 68 10.18 -11.34 17.44
CA ASP A 68 10.44 -12.55 18.23
C ASP A 68 11.75 -12.47 19.01
N LEU A 69 12.83 -11.95 18.39
CA LEU A 69 14.10 -11.69 19.05
C LEU A 69 13.95 -10.71 20.21
N LEU A 70 13.27 -9.59 19.99
CA LEU A 70 13.10 -8.56 21.02
C LEU A 70 12.26 -9.07 22.18
N ARG A 71 11.19 -9.83 21.92
CA ARG A 71 10.40 -10.50 22.96
C ARG A 71 11.22 -11.51 23.76
N GLY A 72 12.18 -12.19 23.13
CA GLY A 72 13.09 -13.13 23.80
C GLY A 72 14.00 -12.49 24.85
N VAL A 73 14.24 -11.17 24.76
CA VAL A 73 15.11 -10.40 25.65
C VAL A 73 14.36 -9.23 26.32
N GLU A 74 13.05 -9.41 26.56
CA GLU A 74 12.17 -8.37 27.09
C GLU A 74 12.61 -7.87 28.47
N THR A 75 13.07 -8.78 29.34
CA THR A 75 13.42 -8.43 30.74
C THR A 75 14.52 -7.37 30.79
N GLU A 76 15.55 -7.53 29.96
CA GLU A 76 16.66 -6.61 29.80
C GLU A 76 16.24 -5.32 29.06
N GLY A 77 15.28 -5.43 28.13
CA GLY A 77 14.82 -4.34 27.28
C GLY A 77 13.88 -3.33 27.95
N LEU A 78 13.27 -3.65 29.09
CA LEU A 78 12.22 -2.81 29.70
C LEU A 78 12.62 -1.36 29.94
N SER A 79 13.89 -1.09 30.24
CA SER A 79 14.43 0.26 30.47
C SER A 79 15.14 0.89 29.27
N ASP A 80 15.19 0.22 28.11
CA ASP A 80 15.82 0.75 26.90
C ASP A 80 14.78 1.33 25.93
N PRO A 81 14.75 2.66 25.72
CA PRO A 81 13.84 3.26 24.74
C PRO A 81 14.05 2.72 23.32
N LYS A 82 15.28 2.35 22.94
CA LYS A 82 15.57 1.83 21.59
C LYS A 82 15.00 0.43 21.40
N TRP A 83 15.01 -0.43 22.43
CA TRP A 83 14.35 -1.73 22.39
C TRP A 83 12.84 -1.57 22.13
N HIS A 84 12.17 -0.70 22.89
CA HIS A 84 10.75 -0.37 22.69
C HIS A 84 10.46 0.20 21.30
N TYR A 85 11.31 1.11 20.81
CA TYR A 85 11.19 1.64 19.45
C TYR A 85 11.31 0.56 18.39
N ARG A 86 12.33 -0.32 18.47
CA ARG A 86 12.57 -1.38 17.48
C ARG A 86 11.42 -2.36 17.38
N ILE A 87 10.83 -2.78 18.51
CA ILE A 87 9.68 -3.70 18.49
C ILE A 87 8.42 -2.98 18.00
N GLY A 88 8.21 -1.72 18.41
CA GLY A 88 7.12 -0.88 17.92
C GLY A 88 7.18 -0.64 16.41
N TYR A 89 8.37 -0.36 15.88
CA TYR A 89 8.64 -0.22 14.45
C TYR A 89 8.27 -1.50 13.69
N ALA A 90 8.76 -2.66 14.14
CA ALA A 90 8.47 -3.93 13.50
C ALA A 90 6.97 -4.24 13.49
N LEU A 91 6.28 -3.97 14.60
CA LEU A 91 4.83 -4.16 14.73
C LEU A 91 4.03 -3.20 13.83
N TYR A 92 4.44 -1.94 13.71
CA TYR A 92 3.81 -0.97 12.80
C TYR A 92 3.82 -1.48 11.35
N PHE A 93 4.99 -1.90 10.86
CA PHE A 93 5.14 -2.41 9.49
C PHE A 93 4.53 -3.80 9.26
N LEU A 94 4.10 -4.47 10.31
CA LEU A 94 3.29 -5.69 10.29
C LEU A 94 1.78 -5.41 10.39
N ASP A 95 1.34 -4.15 10.25
CA ASP A 95 -0.06 -3.74 10.39
C ASP A 95 -0.67 -4.06 11.77
N ARG A 96 0.16 -3.99 12.83
CA ARG A 96 -0.22 -4.26 14.23
C ARG A 96 -0.07 -3.00 15.08
N GLU A 97 -0.69 -1.91 14.64
CA GLU A 97 -0.54 -0.58 15.25
C GLU A 97 -0.97 -0.52 16.72
N ASP A 98 -2.02 -1.25 17.10
CA ASP A 98 -2.48 -1.30 18.49
C ASP A 98 -1.39 -1.85 19.44
N GLU A 99 -0.68 -2.90 19.01
CA GLU A 99 0.45 -3.46 19.75
C GLU A 99 1.68 -2.55 19.66
N ALA A 100 1.94 -1.96 18.49
CA ALA A 100 3.05 -1.02 18.30
C ALA A 100 2.94 0.17 19.27
N LEU A 101 1.74 0.75 19.42
CA LEU A 101 1.49 1.87 20.31
C LEU A 101 1.78 1.58 21.79
N ILE A 102 1.68 0.32 22.23
CA ILE A 102 2.04 -0.06 23.61
C ILE A 102 3.53 0.19 23.84
N TYR A 103 4.38 -0.35 22.96
CA TYR A 103 5.84 -0.20 23.07
C TYR A 103 6.29 1.23 22.76
N LEU A 104 5.77 1.86 21.70
CA LEU A 104 6.17 3.22 21.33
C LEU A 104 5.86 4.25 22.42
N ARG A 105 4.76 4.10 23.16
CA ARG A 105 4.48 4.98 24.32
C ARG A 105 5.47 4.78 25.46
N GLN A 106 5.96 3.55 25.67
CA GLN A 106 7.04 3.32 26.64
C GLN A 106 8.36 3.94 26.15
N ALA A 107 8.69 3.81 24.85
CA ALA A 107 9.84 4.50 24.26
C ALA A 107 9.75 6.02 24.48
N GLN A 108 8.59 6.63 24.19
CA GLN A 108 8.36 8.06 24.38
C GLN A 108 8.43 8.48 25.86
N ALA A 109 7.98 7.64 26.79
CA ALA A 109 8.08 7.93 28.22
C ALA A 109 9.53 7.90 28.73
N LEU A 110 10.35 6.99 28.19
CA LEU A 110 11.77 6.85 28.53
C LEU A 110 12.65 7.92 27.86
N ASP A 111 12.32 8.31 26.63
CA ASP A 111 12.96 9.41 25.90
C ASP A 111 11.91 10.29 25.18
N PRO A 112 11.38 11.32 25.85
CA PRO A 112 10.38 12.22 25.27
C PRO A 112 10.91 13.12 24.15
N THR A 113 12.23 13.16 23.93
CA THR A 113 12.86 14.04 22.93
C THR A 113 13.05 13.37 21.58
N ASP A 114 12.86 12.05 21.51
CA ASP A 114 12.95 11.29 20.27
C ASP A 114 11.75 11.59 19.35
N THR A 115 11.98 12.40 18.32
CA THR A 115 10.96 12.75 17.34
C THR A 115 10.58 11.56 16.47
N ALA A 116 11.48 10.61 16.21
CA ALA A 116 11.18 9.44 15.40
C ALA A 116 10.14 8.52 16.08
N VAL A 117 10.19 8.43 17.42
CA VAL A 117 9.14 7.74 18.19
C VAL A 117 7.79 8.46 18.04
N THR A 118 7.79 9.79 18.17
CA THR A 118 6.57 10.60 18.06
C THR A 118 5.95 10.50 16.67
N ASP A 119 6.76 10.64 15.61
CA ASP A 119 6.32 10.52 14.22
C ASP A 119 5.71 9.15 13.92
N LEU A 120 6.27 8.09 14.52
CA LEU A 120 5.78 6.72 14.36
C LEU A 120 4.48 6.50 15.15
N ILE A 121 4.33 7.06 16.35
CA ILE A 121 3.05 7.06 17.09
C ILE A 121 1.96 7.76 16.27
N ASP A 122 2.26 8.91 15.68
CA ASP A 122 1.31 9.63 14.82
C ASP A 122 0.95 8.82 13.58
N SER A 123 1.92 8.09 13.01
CA SER A 123 1.69 7.17 11.88
C SER A 123 0.79 6.00 12.26
N CYS A 124 0.97 5.42 13.46
CA CYS A 124 0.07 4.41 14.00
C CYS A 124 -1.36 4.96 14.13
N HIS A 125 -1.51 6.15 14.72
CA HIS A 125 -2.82 6.78 14.87
C HIS A 125 -3.51 7.07 13.53
N ARG A 126 -2.78 7.63 12.55
CA ARG A 126 -3.31 7.84 11.19
C ARG A 126 -3.77 6.53 10.55
N SER A 127 -2.98 5.46 10.70
CA SER A 127 -3.30 4.15 10.11
C SER A 127 -4.54 3.52 10.75
N LEU A 128 -4.65 3.60 12.08
CA LEU A 128 -5.84 3.15 12.82
C LEU A 128 -7.08 3.95 12.42
N THR A 129 -7.01 5.28 12.43
CA THR A 129 -8.10 6.15 11.97
C THR A 129 -8.52 5.78 10.55
N ALA A 130 -7.56 5.64 9.62
CA ALA A 130 -7.86 5.30 8.23
C ALA A 130 -8.58 3.95 8.08
N ARG A 131 -8.35 2.99 8.98
CA ARG A 131 -8.93 1.63 8.94
C ARG A 131 -10.21 1.48 9.74
N THR A 132 -10.48 2.37 10.70
CA THR A 132 -11.57 2.17 11.70
C THR A 132 -12.61 3.28 11.70
N GLU A 133 -12.26 4.51 11.33
CA GLU A 133 -13.21 5.63 11.31
C GLU A 133 -14.00 5.65 10.01
N LEU A 134 -15.33 5.64 10.13
CA LEU A 134 -16.23 5.76 9.00
C LEU A 134 -16.35 7.23 8.59
N ILE A 135 -16.05 7.53 7.33
CA ILE A 135 -16.24 8.84 6.73
C ILE A 135 -17.42 8.83 5.75
N PRO A 136 -18.18 9.93 5.65
CA PRO A 136 -19.13 10.11 4.55
C PRO A 136 -18.42 10.10 3.21
N ILE A 137 -18.94 9.33 2.25
CA ILE A 137 -18.36 9.31 0.90
C ILE A 137 -18.88 10.48 0.09
N THR A 138 -17.94 11.29 -0.39
CA THR A 138 -18.14 12.47 -1.23
C THR A 138 -17.09 12.49 -2.33
N THR A 139 -17.31 13.26 -3.39
CA THR A 139 -16.29 13.44 -4.43
C THR A 139 -15.00 14.04 -3.86
N GLN A 140 -15.09 14.88 -2.81
CA GLN A 140 -13.91 15.36 -2.10
C GLN A 140 -13.15 14.23 -1.39
N SER A 141 -13.83 13.29 -0.74
CA SER A 141 -13.13 12.14 -0.12
C SER A 141 -12.39 11.26 -1.13
N ILE A 142 -12.87 11.20 -2.37
CA ILE A 142 -12.14 10.55 -3.47
C ILE A 142 -10.95 11.42 -3.87
N ALA A 143 -11.12 12.73 -4.00
CA ALA A 143 -10.04 13.67 -4.33
C ALA A 143 -8.89 13.60 -3.32
N ASP A 144 -9.18 13.56 -2.02
CA ASP A 144 -8.17 13.41 -0.97
C ASP A 144 -7.31 12.14 -1.18
N TYR A 145 -7.91 11.03 -1.63
CA TYR A 145 -7.17 9.80 -1.96
C TYR A 145 -6.19 9.98 -3.14
N PHE A 146 -6.54 10.83 -4.11
CA PHE A 146 -5.65 11.19 -5.22
C PHE A 146 -4.56 12.15 -4.77
N ASP A 147 -4.89 13.13 -3.91
CA ASP A 147 -3.93 14.07 -3.32
C ASP A 147 -2.85 13.33 -2.52
N ASP A 148 -3.23 12.35 -1.69
CA ASP A 148 -2.32 11.50 -0.91
C ASP A 148 -1.30 10.74 -1.80
N ARG A 149 -1.62 10.53 -3.08
CA ARG A 149 -0.78 9.83 -4.07
C ARG A 149 -0.06 10.75 -5.03
N GLY A 150 -0.32 12.06 -4.96
CA GLY A 150 0.15 13.03 -5.95
C GLY A 150 -0.35 12.73 -7.37
N TRP A 151 -1.53 12.12 -7.50
CA TRP A 151 -2.12 11.79 -8.79
C TRP A 151 -2.92 12.97 -9.36
N ASN A 152 -2.80 13.19 -10.66
CA ASN A 152 -3.52 14.27 -11.34
C ASN A 152 -5.00 13.92 -11.54
N TYR A 153 -5.88 14.88 -11.26
CA TYR A 153 -7.31 14.82 -11.54
C TYR A 153 -7.86 16.22 -11.82
N ASN A 154 -9.07 16.25 -12.38
CA ASN A 154 -9.90 17.45 -12.46
C ASN A 154 -11.23 17.17 -11.77
N LEU A 155 -11.86 18.21 -11.24
CA LEU A 155 -13.22 18.14 -10.71
C LEU A 155 -14.17 18.87 -11.68
N ASP A 156 -15.21 18.19 -12.12
CA ASP A 156 -16.26 18.74 -12.97
C ASP A 156 -17.63 18.21 -12.52
N ASP A 157 -18.57 19.10 -12.24
CA ASP A 157 -19.94 18.78 -11.78
C ASP A 157 -20.02 17.60 -10.78
N ASN A 158 -19.35 17.75 -9.63
CA ASN A 158 -19.26 16.73 -8.58
C ASN A 158 -18.69 15.37 -9.04
N THR A 159 -17.95 15.34 -10.14
CA THR A 159 -17.28 14.15 -10.69
C THR A 159 -15.78 14.37 -10.71
N LEU A 160 -15.03 13.40 -10.17
CA LEU A 160 -13.59 13.34 -10.31
C LEU A 160 -13.24 12.70 -11.66
N LEU A 161 -12.52 13.45 -12.48
CA LEU A 161 -12.04 13.06 -13.80
C LEU A 161 -10.54 12.83 -13.77
N THR A 162 -10.10 11.66 -14.20
CA THR A 162 -8.67 11.33 -14.30
C THR A 162 -8.41 10.39 -15.47
N GLY A 163 -7.14 10.07 -15.73
CA GLY A 163 -6.79 9.09 -16.74
C GLY A 163 -5.37 8.55 -16.56
N PHE A 164 -5.20 7.27 -16.85
CA PHE A 164 -3.94 6.55 -16.74
C PHE A 164 -3.43 6.16 -18.12
N THR A 165 -2.75 5.03 -18.28
CA THR A 165 -2.16 4.65 -19.56
C THR A 165 -3.25 4.42 -20.60
N GLU A 166 -4.17 3.49 -20.31
CA GLU A 166 -5.16 3.02 -21.29
C GLU A 166 -6.52 3.71 -21.12
N GLY A 167 -6.90 3.99 -19.88
CA GLY A 167 -8.24 4.43 -19.52
C GLY A 167 -8.37 5.91 -19.19
N VAL A 168 -9.60 6.40 -19.35
CA VAL A 168 -10.12 7.60 -18.68
C VAL A 168 -11.17 7.20 -17.67
N TYR A 169 -11.23 7.91 -16.55
CA TYR A 169 -12.01 7.53 -15.39
C TYR A 169 -12.87 8.69 -14.89
N ARG A 170 -14.07 8.34 -14.43
CA ARG A 170 -15.08 9.22 -13.84
C ARG A 170 -15.54 8.59 -12.53
N LEU A 171 -15.20 9.22 -11.41
CA LEU A 171 -15.50 8.71 -10.08
C LEU A 171 -16.37 9.73 -9.36
N ARG A 172 -17.52 9.31 -8.82
CA ARG A 172 -18.43 10.24 -8.11
C ARG A 172 -19.30 9.53 -7.08
N LYS A 173 -19.73 10.29 -6.08
CA LYS A 173 -20.90 9.92 -5.28
C LYS A 173 -22.15 10.26 -6.08
N GLU A 174 -23.06 9.30 -6.25
CA GLU A 174 -24.34 9.55 -6.92
C GLU A 174 -25.20 10.53 -6.08
N THR A 175 -26.01 11.34 -6.77
CA THR A 175 -26.82 12.40 -6.12
C THR A 175 -28.04 11.83 -5.42
N ASP A 176 -28.69 10.84 -6.04
CA ASP A 176 -29.97 10.29 -5.60
C ASP A 176 -29.82 9.07 -4.69
N THR A 177 -28.63 8.48 -4.64
CA THR A 177 -28.31 7.32 -3.80
C THR A 177 -27.05 7.59 -2.99
N ASP A 178 -26.83 6.80 -1.94
CA ASP A 178 -25.54 6.80 -1.23
C ASP A 178 -24.55 5.84 -1.88
N ASP A 179 -24.61 5.67 -3.21
CA ASP A 179 -23.69 4.81 -3.93
C ASP A 179 -22.51 5.60 -4.49
N LEU A 180 -21.34 4.98 -4.43
CA LEU A 180 -20.14 5.39 -5.13
C LEU A 180 -20.13 4.72 -6.51
N SER A 181 -20.09 5.55 -7.53
CA SER A 181 -20.05 5.18 -8.94
C SER A 181 -18.63 5.34 -9.47
N LEU A 182 -18.02 4.22 -9.85
CA LEU A 182 -16.70 4.15 -10.42
C LEU A 182 -16.85 3.72 -11.88
N TRP A 183 -16.52 4.60 -12.81
CA TRP A 183 -16.64 4.34 -14.23
C TRP A 183 -15.32 4.62 -14.94
N GLY A 184 -14.99 3.78 -15.91
CA GLY A 184 -13.82 3.92 -16.76
C GLY A 184 -14.16 3.53 -18.19
N ALA A 185 -13.41 4.09 -19.13
CA ALA A 185 -13.47 3.67 -20.52
C ALA A 185 -12.08 3.69 -21.16
N LEU A 186 -11.91 2.79 -22.12
CA LEU A 186 -10.77 2.84 -23.02
C LEU A 186 -10.74 4.20 -23.73
N ARG A 187 -9.56 4.81 -23.86
CA ARG A 187 -9.38 6.13 -24.48
C ARG A 187 -9.85 6.20 -25.93
N THR A 188 -9.73 5.11 -26.66
CA THR A 188 -10.03 5.03 -28.10
C THR A 188 -11.36 4.33 -28.31
N ASP A 189 -12.31 5.02 -28.94
CA ASP A 189 -13.55 4.40 -29.41
C ASP A 189 -13.27 3.49 -30.61
N ALA A 190 -13.99 2.38 -30.69
CA ALA A 190 -13.83 1.38 -31.73
C ALA A 190 -14.90 1.54 -32.83
N PRO A 191 -14.61 1.12 -34.07
CA PRO A 191 -15.63 1.09 -35.13
C PRO A 191 -16.70 0.02 -34.85
N MET A 192 -17.91 0.26 -35.34
CA MET A 192 -19.09 -0.58 -35.06
C MET A 192 -18.93 -2.05 -35.47
N ASP A 193 -18.14 -2.33 -36.49
CA ASP A 193 -17.87 -3.69 -36.99
C ASP A 193 -17.12 -4.56 -35.97
N LEU A 194 -16.37 -3.96 -35.04
CA LEU A 194 -15.70 -4.68 -33.96
C LEU A 194 -16.62 -5.02 -32.79
N ARG A 195 -17.83 -4.44 -32.71
CA ARG A 195 -18.74 -4.59 -31.58
C ARG A 195 -18.99 -6.06 -31.17
N PRO A 196 -19.27 -7.02 -32.07
CA PRO A 196 -19.54 -8.40 -31.67
C PRO A 196 -18.35 -9.05 -30.95
N ARG A 197 -17.13 -8.80 -31.46
CA ARG A 197 -15.89 -9.35 -30.88
C ARG A 197 -15.53 -8.68 -29.54
N LEU A 198 -15.80 -7.38 -29.42
CA LEU A 198 -15.59 -6.65 -28.17
C LEU A 198 -16.56 -7.11 -27.08
N VAL A 199 -17.85 -7.32 -27.42
CA VAL A 199 -18.85 -7.86 -26.48
C VAL A 199 -18.45 -9.26 -26.00
N GLU A 200 -17.99 -10.12 -26.90
CA GLU A 200 -17.47 -11.44 -26.52
C GLU A 200 -16.28 -11.32 -25.55
N THR A 201 -15.34 -10.42 -25.83
CA THR A 201 -14.17 -10.18 -24.96
C THR A 201 -14.58 -9.66 -23.58
N CYS A 202 -15.57 -8.76 -23.50
CA CYS A 202 -16.14 -8.31 -22.21
C CYS A 202 -16.79 -9.48 -21.45
N ASN A 203 -17.54 -10.34 -22.13
CA ASN A 203 -18.21 -11.48 -21.51
C ASN A 203 -17.20 -12.50 -20.97
N ASP A 204 -16.15 -12.78 -21.73
CA ASP A 204 -15.05 -13.66 -21.31
C ASP A 204 -14.40 -13.11 -20.03
N TRP A 205 -14.07 -11.81 -20.02
CA TRP A 205 -13.51 -11.14 -18.85
C TRP A 205 -14.43 -11.20 -17.63
N ASN A 206 -15.71 -10.86 -17.81
CA ASN A 206 -16.69 -10.88 -16.73
C ASN A 206 -16.93 -12.30 -16.17
N ASN A 207 -16.64 -13.34 -16.97
CA ASN A 207 -16.76 -14.73 -16.54
C ASN A 207 -15.49 -15.23 -15.82
N SER A 208 -14.31 -14.73 -16.20
CA SER A 208 -13.03 -15.11 -15.56
C SER A 208 -12.67 -14.26 -14.35
N THR A 209 -13.20 -13.05 -14.27
CA THR A 209 -12.78 -12.01 -13.32
C THR A 209 -14.00 -11.50 -12.54
N ARG A 210 -13.81 -11.18 -11.26
CA ARG A 210 -14.91 -10.72 -10.39
C ARG A 210 -15.29 -9.25 -10.59
N TRP A 211 -14.35 -8.41 -11.02
CA TRP A 211 -14.53 -6.97 -11.24
C TRP A 211 -13.38 -6.45 -12.14
N PRO A 212 -13.57 -5.30 -12.84
CA PRO A 212 -14.81 -4.54 -12.95
C PRO A 212 -15.82 -5.27 -13.84
N LYS A 213 -17.09 -4.83 -13.83
CA LYS A 213 -18.04 -5.24 -14.87
C LYS A 213 -17.67 -4.50 -16.14
N THR A 214 -17.43 -5.23 -17.21
CA THR A 214 -17.04 -4.67 -18.51
C THR A 214 -18.18 -4.79 -19.50
N HIS A 215 -18.31 -3.81 -20.39
CA HIS A 215 -19.35 -3.81 -21.41
C HIS A 215 -19.00 -2.88 -22.57
N VAL A 216 -19.78 -2.97 -23.65
CA VAL A 216 -19.64 -2.12 -24.84
C VAL A 216 -20.88 -1.26 -25.00
N VAL A 217 -20.69 0.04 -25.15
CA VAL A 217 -21.75 1.02 -25.39
C VAL A 217 -21.66 1.51 -26.83
N THR A 218 -22.79 1.60 -27.52
CA THR A 218 -22.86 2.24 -28.84
C THR A 218 -23.08 3.74 -28.65
N LEU A 219 -22.26 4.56 -29.31
CA LEU A 219 -22.34 6.01 -29.28
C LEU A 219 -23.17 6.55 -30.46
N ASP A 220 -23.64 7.79 -30.32
CA ASP A 220 -24.50 8.45 -31.32
C ASP A 220 -23.77 8.71 -32.65
N ASP A 221 -22.45 8.78 -32.64
CA ASP A 221 -21.61 8.94 -33.83
C ASP A 221 -21.37 7.62 -34.61
N GLY A 222 -21.95 6.51 -34.14
CA GLY A 222 -21.82 5.21 -34.76
C GLY A 222 -20.55 4.45 -34.39
N THR A 223 -19.73 4.96 -33.47
CA THR A 223 -18.64 4.19 -32.85
C THR A 223 -19.12 3.42 -31.62
N VAL A 224 -18.25 2.59 -31.04
CA VAL A 224 -18.52 1.86 -29.81
C VAL A 224 -17.43 2.10 -28.77
N ARG A 225 -17.84 2.32 -27.53
CA ARG A 225 -16.96 2.53 -26.39
C ARG A 225 -16.87 1.28 -25.53
N ILE A 226 -15.66 0.95 -25.12
CA ILE A 226 -15.38 -0.14 -24.19
C ILE A 226 -15.32 0.45 -22.79
N CYS A 227 -16.19 -0.02 -21.91
CA CYS A 227 -16.39 0.52 -20.56
C CYS A 227 -16.09 -0.52 -19.48
N ALA A 228 -15.64 -0.03 -18.33
CA ALA A 228 -15.55 -0.73 -17.07
C ALA A 228 -16.36 0.05 -16.02
N GLU A 229 -17.18 -0.64 -15.23
CA GLU A 229 -17.99 -0.01 -14.19
C GLU A 229 -18.00 -0.83 -12.90
N GLN A 230 -18.11 -0.11 -11.79
CA GLN A 230 -18.34 -0.68 -10.47
C GLN A 230 -19.17 0.28 -9.62
N TYR A 231 -20.16 -0.27 -8.93
CA TYR A 231 -21.00 0.44 -7.97
C TYR A 231 -20.78 -0.12 -6.57
N LEU A 232 -20.68 0.78 -5.58
CA LEU A 232 -20.49 0.42 -4.18
C LEU A 232 -21.53 1.17 -3.35
N THR A 233 -22.30 0.46 -2.53
CA THR A 233 -23.22 1.11 -1.59
C THR A 233 -22.47 1.60 -0.36
N THR A 234 -22.63 2.88 -0.04
CA THR A 234 -21.86 3.59 0.99
C THR A 234 -22.75 4.26 2.05
N HIS A 235 -23.98 3.77 2.23
CA HIS A 235 -25.02 4.38 3.09
C HIS A 235 -24.57 4.73 4.52
N PHE A 236 -23.71 3.93 5.13
CA PHE A 236 -23.19 4.18 6.48
C PHE A 236 -21.79 4.81 6.50
N GLY A 237 -21.31 5.28 5.35
CA GLY A 237 -19.92 5.67 5.13
C GLY A 237 -19.02 4.47 4.88
N MET A 238 -17.74 4.78 4.65
CA MET A 238 -16.67 3.80 4.53
C MET A 238 -15.46 4.32 5.27
N THR A 239 -14.55 3.45 5.66
CA THR A 239 -13.24 3.90 6.16
C THR A 239 -12.37 4.38 5.01
N ARG A 240 -11.41 5.28 5.28
CA ARG A 240 -10.47 5.74 4.23
C ARG A 240 -9.76 4.58 3.55
N ALA A 241 -9.38 3.54 4.30
CA ALA A 241 -8.75 2.34 3.78
C ALA A 241 -9.68 1.57 2.82
N GLN A 242 -10.98 1.44 3.15
CA GLN A 242 -11.95 0.78 2.28
C GLN A 242 -12.19 1.57 0.98
N LEU A 243 -12.35 2.90 1.08
CA LEU A 243 -12.48 3.77 -0.10
C LEU A 243 -11.24 3.66 -1.00
N SER A 244 -10.05 3.80 -0.39
CA SER A 244 -8.76 3.70 -1.08
C SER A 244 -8.62 2.38 -1.82
N MET A 245 -8.90 1.26 -1.14
CA MET A 245 -8.82 -0.07 -1.73
C MET A 245 -9.83 -0.25 -2.87
N ALA A 246 -11.05 0.29 -2.74
CA ALA A 246 -12.07 0.20 -3.78
C ALA A 246 -11.66 0.97 -5.05
N VAL A 247 -11.21 2.22 -4.89
CA VAL A 247 -10.78 3.08 -6.02
C VAL A 247 -9.52 2.52 -6.68
N ALA A 248 -8.49 2.18 -5.90
CA ALA A 248 -7.25 1.58 -6.42
C ALA A 248 -7.54 0.33 -7.23
N ARG A 249 -8.29 -0.62 -6.63
CA ARG A 249 -8.57 -1.90 -7.27
C ARG A 249 -9.39 -1.72 -8.54
N PHE A 250 -10.36 -0.81 -8.55
CA PHE A 250 -11.13 -0.52 -9.76
C PHE A 250 -10.23 0.01 -10.89
N ILE A 251 -9.36 0.98 -10.60
CA ILE A 251 -8.43 1.55 -11.59
C ILE A 251 -7.49 0.47 -12.12
N ASP A 252 -6.79 -0.24 -11.25
CA ASP A 252 -5.77 -1.23 -11.62
C ASP A 252 -6.36 -2.37 -12.47
N THR A 253 -7.51 -2.91 -12.06
CA THR A 253 -8.17 -4.00 -12.79
C THR A 253 -8.81 -3.53 -14.10
N SER A 254 -9.24 -2.27 -14.18
CA SER A 254 -9.68 -1.65 -15.43
C SER A 254 -8.52 -1.44 -16.40
N GLU A 255 -7.36 -0.95 -15.93
CA GLU A 255 -6.16 -0.80 -16.77
C GLU A 255 -5.68 -2.17 -17.30
N GLN A 256 -5.73 -3.23 -16.48
CA GLN A 256 -5.43 -4.60 -16.93
C GLN A 256 -6.40 -5.05 -18.03
N PHE A 257 -7.70 -4.81 -17.85
CA PHE A 257 -8.70 -5.13 -18.86
C PHE A 257 -8.49 -4.34 -20.16
N PHE A 258 -8.24 -3.04 -20.06
CA PHE A 258 -8.01 -2.20 -21.23
C PHE A 258 -6.71 -2.57 -21.97
N SER A 259 -5.66 -2.92 -21.24
CA SER A 259 -4.43 -3.48 -21.82
C SER A 259 -4.73 -4.77 -22.58
N HIS A 260 -5.52 -5.68 -21.99
CA HIS A 260 -5.95 -6.91 -22.65
C HIS A 260 -6.76 -6.65 -23.94
N ILE A 261 -7.63 -5.62 -23.95
CA ILE A 261 -8.35 -5.19 -25.15
C ILE A 261 -7.36 -4.68 -26.21
N VAL A 262 -6.41 -3.82 -25.84
CA VAL A 262 -5.44 -3.25 -26.79
C VAL A 262 -4.53 -4.32 -27.39
N GLU A 263 -4.12 -5.32 -26.60
CA GLU A 263 -3.36 -6.48 -27.09
C GLU A 263 -4.15 -7.29 -28.13
N ARG A 264 -5.46 -7.50 -27.91
CA ARG A 264 -6.34 -8.26 -28.81
C ARG A 264 -6.80 -7.45 -30.02
N PHE A 265 -6.87 -6.13 -29.89
CA PHE A 265 -7.29 -5.18 -30.91
C PHE A 265 -6.27 -4.03 -31.05
N PRO A 266 -5.09 -4.29 -31.65
CA PRO A 266 -4.00 -3.29 -31.71
C PRO A 266 -4.37 -1.98 -32.42
N SER A 267 -5.41 -1.98 -33.26
CA SER A 267 -5.96 -0.77 -33.87
C SER A 267 -6.53 0.24 -32.86
N LEU A 268 -6.77 -0.18 -31.62
CA LEU A 268 -7.27 0.67 -30.54
C LEU A 268 -6.15 1.24 -29.65
N ALA A 269 -4.90 0.77 -29.83
CA ALA A 269 -3.74 1.30 -29.13
C ALA A 269 -3.55 2.78 -29.46
N ARG A 270 -3.24 3.62 -28.47
CA ARG A 270 -2.76 4.98 -28.76
C ARG A 270 -1.32 4.90 -29.27
N PRO A 271 -0.93 5.78 -30.22
CA PRO A 271 0.49 6.03 -30.45
C PRO A 271 1.14 6.55 -29.16
N PRO A 272 2.44 6.30 -28.95
CA PRO A 272 3.17 6.86 -27.81
C PRO A 272 2.97 8.37 -27.76
N ARG A 273 2.88 8.95 -26.56
CA ARG A 273 2.94 10.40 -26.43
C ARG A 273 4.30 10.85 -26.95
N GLU A 274 4.32 11.72 -27.95
CA GLU A 274 5.50 12.54 -28.24
C GLU A 274 5.59 13.55 -27.10
N ASP A 275 6.68 13.49 -26.33
CA ASP A 275 6.97 14.41 -25.22
C ASP A 275 7.20 15.85 -25.71
#